data_AF-A0A3Q2YIK7-F1
#
_entry.id   AF-A0A3Q2YIK7-F1
#
_cell.length_a   1.000
_cell.length_b   1.000
_cell.length_c   1.000
_cell.angle_alpha   90.00
_cell.angle_beta   90.00
_cell.angle_gamma   90.00
#
_symmetry.space_group_name_H-M   'P 1'
#
loop_
_entity.id
_entity.type
_entity.pdbx_description
1 polymer ?
#
loop_
_entity_poly.entity_id
_entity_poly.type
_entity_poly.pdbx_seq_one_letter_code
_entity_poly.pdbx_strand_id
1 'polypeptide(L)'
;MINTYHSSVASLPPPLPPRQAQVLIQPQSSSAGHSKTLLRLLLGVLVLHFLLTAGGFTFLYYTGRTEKPPSLPEATFQKTSSRTLARMVVAKQAHLSAQESTSGYLRWDMKHSVLSNINYYRNSWLTVLESGDYMVFSRVTFSKADPEKPLASVLKLKRDESAEEKVAMQAYCSLDPSGFGSKSQLCSVSLGEVISLERGNQLSLWVQDLSQVDYSEKATVFGMYKL
;
A
#
# COMPACT_ATOMS: atom_id res chain seq x y z
N MET A 1 66.24 22.11 23.71
CA MET A 1 66.91 20.89 24.20
C MET A 1 66.02 20.26 25.25
N ILE A 2 65.52 19.06 24.97
CA ILE A 2 64.82 18.21 25.92
C ILE A 2 65.88 17.50 26.76
N ASN A 3 65.71 17.44 28.08
CA ASN A 3 66.30 16.40 28.90
C ASN A 3 65.39 16.08 30.09
N THR A 4 64.93 14.84 30.10
CA THR A 4 64.27 14.09 31.16
C THR A 4 65.32 13.46 32.07
N TYR A 5 65.15 13.42 33.40
CA TYR A 5 65.49 12.26 34.25
C TYR A 5 64.73 12.29 35.60
N HIS A 6 63.92 11.24 35.82
CA HIS A 6 63.70 10.40 37.02
C HIS A 6 63.39 10.94 38.44
N SER A 7 62.24 10.43 38.92
CA SER A 7 61.76 10.04 40.27
C SER A 7 62.76 9.91 41.44
N SER A 8 62.42 10.42 42.64
CA SER A 8 62.25 9.63 43.88
C SER A 8 61.80 10.47 45.11
N VAL A 9 60.69 10.03 45.71
CA VAL A 9 60.27 9.96 47.14
C VAL A 9 60.51 11.12 48.14
N ALA A 10 59.46 11.33 48.94
CA ALA A 10 59.43 11.77 50.34
C ALA A 10 59.10 13.26 50.60
N SER A 11 57.83 13.51 50.93
CA SER A 11 57.45 14.64 51.76
C SER A 11 56.27 14.25 52.68
N LEU A 12 56.60 13.89 53.92
CA LEU A 12 55.67 14.01 55.05
C LEU A 12 55.58 15.50 55.44
N PRO A 13 54.39 16.03 55.75
CA PRO A 13 54.25 17.19 56.63
C PRO A 13 53.90 16.78 58.09
N PRO A 14 54.38 17.53 59.09
CA PRO A 14 54.24 17.23 60.53
C PRO A 14 52.91 17.77 61.14
N PRO A 15 52.62 17.51 62.44
CA PRO A 15 51.28 17.18 62.95
C PRO A 15 50.43 18.37 63.42
N LEU A 16 49.11 18.18 63.41
CA LEU A 16 48.09 19.07 63.97
C LEU A 16 47.59 18.58 65.35
N PRO A 17 47.46 19.45 66.37
CA PRO A 17 46.71 19.18 67.60
C PRO A 17 45.30 19.86 67.58
N PRO A 18 44.41 19.66 68.58
CA PRO A 18 43.43 18.58 68.63
C PRO A 18 41.96 19.06 68.70
N ARG A 19 41.05 18.05 68.69
CA ARG A 19 39.78 17.95 69.46
C ARG A 19 38.48 18.11 68.65
N GLN A 20 37.74 17.00 68.49
CA GLN A 20 36.39 16.81 69.05
C GLN A 20 35.85 15.40 68.75
N ALA A 21 35.06 14.89 69.69
CA ALA A 21 34.66 13.50 69.86
C ALA A 21 33.80 12.92 68.71
N GLN A 22 34.06 11.67 68.34
CA GLN A 22 33.08 10.75 67.75
C GLN A 22 33.28 9.41 68.45
N VAL A 23 32.57 9.16 69.54
CA VAL A 23 31.25 8.48 69.57
C VAL A 23 31.33 7.14 68.84
N LEU A 24 31.34 6.11 69.68
CA LEU A 24 31.06 4.70 69.42
C LEU A 24 29.93 4.54 68.38
N ILE A 25 30.18 3.79 67.30
CA ILE A 25 29.11 3.05 66.62
C ILE A 25 29.55 1.59 66.55
N GLN A 26 29.22 0.87 67.62
CA GLN A 26 29.01 -0.58 67.54
C GLN A 26 27.61 -0.85 66.97
N PRO A 27 27.39 -2.02 66.36
CA PRO A 27 26.23 -2.33 65.53
C PRO A 27 25.02 -2.62 66.42
N GLN A 28 23.89 -1.96 66.16
CA GLN A 28 22.60 -2.34 66.75
C GLN A 28 21.63 -2.76 65.64
N SER A 29 21.39 -4.08 65.66
CA SER A 29 20.20 -4.79 65.21
C SER A 29 19.03 -3.88 64.83
N SER A 30 18.65 -3.90 63.55
CA SER A 30 17.43 -3.28 63.04
C SER A 30 16.21 -3.96 63.67
N SER A 31 15.52 -3.21 64.53
CA SER A 31 14.32 -3.65 65.24
C SER A 31 13.14 -3.86 64.29
N ALA A 32 12.53 -5.03 64.39
CA ALA A 32 11.20 -5.30 63.87
C ALA A 32 10.17 -4.40 64.56
N GLY A 33 9.36 -3.68 63.78
CA GLY A 33 8.23 -2.97 64.36
C GLY A 33 7.55 -1.91 63.50
N HIS A 34 7.16 -2.21 62.26
CA HIS A 34 6.01 -1.59 61.55
C HIS A 34 6.01 -1.99 60.06
N SER A 35 5.41 -3.13 59.70
CA SER A 35 5.22 -3.38 58.26
C SER A 35 3.97 -4.15 57.89
N LYS A 36 3.01 -4.44 58.77
CA LYS A 36 1.77 -5.10 58.33
C LYS A 36 0.90 -4.18 57.47
N THR A 37 0.71 -2.94 57.91
CA THR A 37 -0.06 -1.93 57.14
C THR A 37 0.68 -1.52 55.88
N LEU A 38 2.01 -1.35 55.97
CA LEU A 38 2.85 -1.01 54.83
C LEU A 38 2.92 -2.15 53.81
N LEU A 39 3.01 -3.41 54.26
CA LEU A 39 2.94 -4.59 53.40
C LEU A 39 1.56 -4.76 52.75
N ARG A 40 0.47 -4.46 53.48
CA ARG A 40 -0.89 -4.46 52.91
C ARG A 40 -1.07 -3.36 51.86
N LEU A 41 -0.53 -2.16 52.11
CA LEU A 41 -0.51 -1.07 51.14
C LEU A 41 0.32 -1.43 49.92
N LEU A 42 1.52 -1.97 50.13
CA LEU A 42 2.40 -2.43 49.05
C LEU A 42 1.72 -3.53 48.22
N LEU A 43 1.09 -4.50 48.87
CA LEU A 43 0.33 -5.55 48.19
C LEU A 43 -0.86 -4.98 47.41
N GLY A 44 -1.57 -4.00 47.99
CA GLY A 44 -2.67 -3.30 47.32
C GLY A 44 -2.20 -2.53 46.09
N VAL A 45 -1.06 -1.83 46.17
CA VAL A 45 -0.45 -1.12 45.04
C VAL A 45 0.02 -2.11 43.96
N LEU A 46 0.62 -3.24 44.34
CA LEU A 46 1.05 -4.28 43.40
C LEU A 46 -0.16 -4.91 42.68
N VAL A 47 -1.24 -5.22 43.41
CA VAL A 47 -2.48 -5.74 42.83
C VAL A 47 -3.12 -4.71 41.93
N LEU A 48 -3.18 -3.44 42.34
CA LEU A 48 -3.70 -2.37 41.51
C LEU A 48 -2.89 -2.19 40.23
N HIS A 49 -1.55 -2.24 40.32
CA HIS A 49 -0.68 -2.13 39.16
C HIS A 49 -0.82 -3.33 38.23
N PHE A 50 -0.96 -4.54 38.78
CA PHE A 50 -1.29 -5.73 38.00
C PHE A 50 -2.65 -5.60 37.30
N LEU A 51 -3.68 -5.07 37.97
CA LEU A 51 -4.99 -4.84 37.36
C LEU A 51 -4.95 -3.75 36.28
N LEU A 52 -4.18 -2.68 36.47
CA LEU A 52 -4.01 -1.62 35.48
C LEU A 52 -3.22 -2.09 34.26
N THR A 53 -2.19 -2.90 34.46
CA THR A 53 -1.37 -3.46 33.37
C THR A 53 -2.10 -4.57 32.64
N ALA A 54 -2.72 -5.52 33.36
CA ALA A 54 -3.52 -6.58 32.75
C ALA A 54 -4.78 -6.01 32.10
N GLY A 55 -5.49 -5.08 32.76
CA GLY A 55 -6.66 -4.40 32.23
C GLY A 55 -6.33 -3.51 31.04
N GLY A 56 -5.24 -2.73 31.11
CA GLY A 56 -4.74 -1.93 30.01
C GLY A 56 -4.29 -2.77 28.83
N PHE A 57 -3.58 -3.88 29.07
CA PHE A 57 -3.19 -4.84 28.03
C PHE A 57 -4.41 -5.51 27.42
N THR A 58 -5.39 -5.92 28.23
CA THR A 58 -6.63 -6.54 27.76
C THR A 58 -7.47 -5.53 26.96
N PHE A 59 -7.54 -4.28 27.42
CA PHE A 59 -8.17 -3.18 26.70
C PHE A 59 -7.49 -2.93 25.36
N LEU A 60 -6.17 -2.79 25.31
CA LEU A 60 -5.39 -2.64 24.08
C LEU A 60 -5.47 -3.88 23.17
N TYR A 61 -5.59 -5.07 23.75
CA TYR A 61 -5.71 -6.32 23.01
C TYR A 61 -7.10 -6.49 22.38
N TYR A 62 -8.15 -6.07 23.09
CA TYR A 62 -9.50 -6.06 22.55
C TYR A 62 -9.72 -4.88 21.59
N THR A 63 -9.24 -3.67 21.91
CA THR A 63 -9.28 -2.53 20.97
C THR A 63 -8.43 -2.78 19.74
N GLY A 64 -7.25 -3.38 19.89
CA GLY A 64 -6.39 -3.85 18.80
C GLY A 64 -6.92 -5.08 18.05
N ARG A 65 -8.03 -5.69 18.50
CA ARG A 65 -8.79 -6.71 17.76
C ARG A 65 -10.08 -6.16 17.14
N THR A 66 -10.70 -5.12 17.71
CA THR A 66 -11.76 -4.35 17.02
C THR A 66 -11.17 -3.45 15.95
N GLU A 67 -9.90 -3.06 16.07
CA GLU A 67 -9.08 -2.72 14.91
C GLU A 67 -8.70 -4.02 14.21
N LYS A 68 -9.47 -4.33 13.16
CA LYS A 68 -9.03 -5.21 12.07
C LYS A 68 -7.54 -4.92 11.81
N PRO A 69 -6.65 -5.93 11.71
CA PRO A 69 -5.24 -5.70 11.39
C PRO A 69 -5.19 -4.73 10.21
N PRO A 70 -4.27 -3.74 10.18
CA PRO A 70 -4.25 -2.78 9.10
C PRO A 70 -4.14 -3.57 7.81
N SER A 71 -5.28 -3.71 7.13
CA SER A 71 -5.31 -3.90 5.71
C SER A 71 -4.50 -2.71 5.23
N LEU A 72 -3.26 -2.99 4.80
CA LEU A 72 -2.44 -2.16 3.91
C LEU A 72 -3.36 -1.11 3.32
N PRO A 73 -3.20 0.17 3.68
CA PRO A 73 -4.27 1.16 3.63
C PRO A 73 -5.10 0.90 2.39
N GLU A 74 -6.26 0.27 2.58
CA GLU A 74 -7.33 0.38 1.63
C GLU A 74 -7.61 1.86 1.75
N ALA A 75 -7.03 2.59 0.79
CA ALA A 75 -7.14 4.02 0.75
C ALA A 75 -8.65 4.28 0.65
N THR A 76 -9.30 4.47 1.80
CA THR A 76 -10.20 5.59 1.97
C THR A 76 -9.39 6.78 1.51
N PHE A 77 -9.43 7.00 0.19
CA PHE A 77 -9.34 8.31 -0.40
C PHE A 77 -10.36 9.11 0.39
N GLN A 78 -9.93 9.71 1.49
CA GLN A 78 -10.45 10.99 1.87
C GLN A 78 -10.45 11.77 0.56
N LYS A 79 -11.66 12.09 0.11
CA LYS A 79 -11.95 12.83 -1.11
C LYS A 79 -11.50 14.27 -0.90
N THR A 80 -10.20 14.45 -0.71
CA THR A 80 -9.50 15.72 -0.47
C THR A 80 -8.53 16.05 -1.60
N SER A 81 -8.64 15.34 -2.73
CA SER A 81 -8.02 15.73 -3.97
C SER A 81 -9.12 15.89 -5.02
N SER A 82 -9.34 17.11 -5.49
CA SER A 82 -10.15 17.44 -6.67
C SER A 82 -9.50 16.93 -7.97
N ARG A 83 -8.71 15.85 -7.90
CA ARG A 83 -7.92 15.35 -9.00
C ARG A 83 -8.79 14.49 -9.90
N THR A 84 -8.78 14.83 -11.18
CA THR A 84 -9.43 14.08 -12.23
C THR A 84 -8.59 12.85 -12.58
N LEU A 85 -9.07 11.66 -12.21
CA LEU A 85 -8.37 10.40 -12.46
C LEU A 85 -9.31 9.19 -12.52
N ALA A 86 -8.86 8.16 -13.21
CA ALA A 86 -9.46 6.83 -13.23
C ALA A 86 -8.37 5.76 -13.12
N ARG A 87 -8.61 4.74 -12.30
CA ARG A 87 -7.82 3.51 -12.23
C ARG A 87 -8.77 2.33 -12.20
N MET A 88 -8.80 1.60 -13.30
CA MET A 88 -9.78 0.55 -13.54
C MET A 88 -9.19 -0.82 -13.24
N VAL A 89 -10.00 -1.63 -12.56
CA VAL A 89 -9.73 -3.04 -12.29
C VAL A 89 -10.57 -3.87 -13.24
N VAL A 90 -9.97 -4.84 -13.92
CA VAL A 90 -10.70 -5.70 -14.87
C VAL A 90 -11.73 -6.57 -14.13
N ALA A 91 -12.95 -6.66 -14.66
CA ALA A 91 -13.96 -7.57 -14.15
C ALA A 91 -13.65 -9.01 -14.58
N LYS A 92 -13.88 -9.99 -13.70
CA LYS A 92 -13.64 -11.42 -14.03
C LYS A 92 -14.53 -11.86 -15.20
N GLN A 93 -13.97 -12.70 -16.07
CA GLN A 93 -14.64 -13.21 -17.28
C GLN A 93 -16.01 -13.86 -17.02
N ALA A 94 -16.19 -14.55 -15.89
CA ALA A 94 -17.45 -15.21 -15.54
C ALA A 94 -18.65 -14.25 -15.38
N HIS A 95 -18.40 -12.94 -15.29
CA HIS A 95 -19.44 -11.91 -15.21
C HIS A 95 -19.84 -11.34 -16.58
N LEU A 96 -19.29 -11.85 -17.69
CA LEU A 96 -19.67 -11.44 -19.04
C LEU A 96 -20.80 -12.31 -19.61
N SER A 97 -21.81 -11.69 -20.21
CA SER A 97 -22.79 -12.42 -21.03
C SER A 97 -22.20 -12.80 -22.40
N ALA A 98 -22.76 -13.83 -23.05
CA ALA A 98 -22.26 -14.34 -24.34
C ALA A 98 -22.24 -13.28 -25.46
N GLN A 99 -23.16 -12.32 -25.43
CA GLN A 99 -23.22 -11.21 -26.39
C GLN A 99 -22.20 -10.11 -26.09
N GLU A 100 -21.74 -10.01 -24.85
CA GLU A 100 -20.73 -9.02 -24.43
C GLU A 100 -19.31 -9.53 -24.69
N SER A 101 -19.09 -10.85 -24.61
CA SER A 101 -17.80 -11.47 -24.92
C SER A 101 -17.36 -11.31 -26.38
N THR A 102 -18.30 -11.06 -27.31
CA THR A 102 -17.97 -10.88 -28.74
C THR A 102 -17.55 -9.46 -29.10
N SER A 103 -17.69 -8.50 -28.19
CA SER A 103 -17.38 -7.09 -28.49
C SER A 103 -15.88 -6.76 -28.45
N GLY A 104 -15.07 -7.60 -27.80
CA GLY A 104 -13.64 -7.36 -27.57
C GLY A 104 -13.33 -6.26 -26.55
N TYR A 105 -14.34 -5.58 -26.00
CA TYR A 105 -14.14 -4.52 -25.02
C TYR A 105 -13.97 -5.06 -23.61
N LEU A 106 -12.89 -4.64 -22.94
CA LEU A 106 -12.67 -4.96 -21.54
C LEU A 106 -13.70 -4.25 -20.67
N ARG A 107 -14.22 -4.99 -19.68
CA ARG A 107 -15.11 -4.46 -18.67
C ARG A 107 -14.39 -4.27 -17.36
N TRP A 108 -14.83 -3.26 -16.63
CA TRP A 108 -14.24 -2.84 -15.38
C TRP A 108 -15.15 -3.22 -14.21
N ASP A 109 -14.54 -3.72 -13.16
CA ASP A 109 -15.20 -3.92 -11.88
C ASP A 109 -15.32 -2.57 -11.19
N MET A 110 -16.51 -1.97 -11.29
CA MET A 110 -16.78 -0.64 -10.75
C MET A 110 -16.71 -0.57 -9.23
N LYS A 111 -16.81 -1.70 -8.52
CA LYS A 111 -16.71 -1.74 -7.05
C LYS A 111 -15.27 -1.60 -6.58
N HIS A 112 -14.33 -2.14 -7.35
CA HIS A 112 -12.89 -2.13 -7.02
C HIS A 112 -12.09 -1.10 -7.84
N SER A 113 -12.71 -0.48 -8.84
CA SER A 113 -12.12 0.61 -9.61
C SER A 113 -12.21 1.93 -8.87
N VAL A 114 -11.26 2.83 -9.13
CA VAL A 114 -11.21 4.18 -8.55
C VAL A 114 -11.54 5.18 -9.64
N LEU A 115 -12.54 6.03 -9.40
CA LEU A 115 -12.95 7.10 -10.30
C LEU A 115 -13.09 8.41 -9.52
N SER A 116 -12.54 9.49 -10.08
CA SER A 116 -12.69 10.84 -9.57
C SER A 116 -12.81 11.81 -10.74
N ASN A 117 -13.93 12.52 -10.82
CA ASN A 117 -14.27 13.44 -11.92
C ASN A 117 -14.19 12.80 -13.33
N ILE A 118 -14.45 11.49 -13.42
CA ILE A 118 -14.57 10.70 -14.65
C ILE A 118 -15.85 9.88 -14.52
N ASN A 119 -16.65 9.83 -15.58
CA ASN A 119 -17.86 9.00 -15.64
C ASN A 119 -17.60 7.73 -16.47
N TYR A 120 -18.58 6.84 -16.58
CA TYR A 120 -18.46 5.61 -17.37
C TYR A 120 -19.75 5.24 -18.09
N TYR A 121 -19.62 4.46 -19.17
CA TYR A 121 -20.74 3.91 -19.94
C TYR A 121 -20.57 2.40 -20.13
N ARG A 122 -21.62 1.64 -19.81
CA ARG A 122 -21.68 0.16 -19.87
C ARG A 122 -20.54 -0.59 -19.16
N ASN A 123 -19.86 0.07 -18.23
CA ASN A 123 -18.69 -0.42 -17.49
C ASN A 123 -17.47 -0.76 -18.38
N SER A 124 -17.43 -0.30 -19.63
CA SER A 124 -16.27 -0.50 -20.53
C SER A 124 -15.67 0.82 -20.99
N TRP A 125 -16.50 1.84 -21.17
CA TRP A 125 -16.08 3.16 -21.62
C TRP A 125 -15.93 4.11 -20.43
N LEU A 126 -14.84 4.87 -20.38
CA LEU A 126 -14.66 6.01 -19.49
C LEU A 126 -15.05 7.28 -20.24
N THR A 127 -15.79 8.18 -19.60
CA THR A 127 -16.24 9.45 -20.16
C THR A 127 -15.60 10.61 -19.42
N VAL A 128 -14.93 11.48 -20.18
CA VAL A 128 -14.25 12.66 -19.68
C VAL A 128 -15.25 13.74 -19.30
N LEU A 129 -15.18 14.25 -18.06
CA LEU A 129 -16.06 15.31 -17.57
C LEU A 129 -15.43 16.70 -17.66
N GLU A 130 -14.13 16.78 -17.89
CA GLU A 130 -13.37 18.03 -17.90
C GLU A 130 -12.33 18.01 -19.02
N SER A 131 -12.30 19.03 -19.87
CA SER A 131 -11.30 19.10 -20.94
C SER A 131 -9.88 19.31 -20.39
N GLY A 132 -8.88 18.80 -21.11
CA GLY A 132 -7.47 18.99 -20.79
C GLY A 132 -6.58 17.88 -21.35
N ASP A 133 -5.31 17.91 -20.97
CA ASP A 133 -4.34 16.87 -21.34
C ASP A 133 -4.32 15.77 -20.27
N TYR A 134 -4.37 14.53 -20.72
CA TYR A 134 -4.43 13.36 -19.85
C TYR A 134 -3.28 12.42 -20.16
N MET A 135 -2.56 11.97 -19.13
CA MET A 135 -1.75 10.77 -19.26
C MET A 135 -2.69 9.57 -19.22
N VAL A 136 -2.80 8.86 -20.33
CA VAL A 136 -3.60 7.65 -20.46
C VAL A 136 -2.66 6.47 -20.58
N PHE A 137 -2.90 5.43 -19.78
CA PHE A 137 -2.05 4.23 -19.78
C PHE A 137 -2.87 2.96 -19.66
N SER A 138 -2.35 1.88 -20.22
CA SER A 138 -2.89 0.54 -20.04
C SER A 138 -1.78 -0.49 -19.97
N ARG A 139 -2.07 -1.62 -19.33
CA ARG A 139 -1.33 -2.85 -19.51
C ARG A 139 -2.31 -3.99 -19.60
N VAL A 140 -2.19 -4.79 -20.66
CA VAL A 140 -2.98 -6.00 -20.86
C VAL A 140 -2.01 -7.16 -20.88
N THR A 141 -2.27 -8.15 -20.04
CA THR A 141 -1.53 -9.40 -20.05
C THR A 141 -2.38 -10.48 -20.71
N PHE A 142 -1.80 -11.19 -21.67
CA PHE A 142 -2.39 -12.32 -22.35
C PHE A 142 -1.76 -13.61 -21.84
N SER A 143 -2.59 -14.64 -21.69
CA SER A 143 -2.21 -15.97 -21.18
C SER A 143 -2.32 -17.08 -22.22
N LYS A 144 -2.91 -16.79 -23.37
CA LYS A 144 -3.09 -17.72 -24.48
C LYS A 144 -2.63 -17.08 -25.78
N ALA A 145 -1.95 -17.87 -26.60
CA ALA A 145 -1.56 -17.46 -27.95
C ALA A 145 -2.76 -17.50 -28.90
N ASP A 146 -2.69 -16.68 -29.94
CA ASP A 146 -3.50 -16.82 -31.14
C ASP A 146 -2.62 -17.40 -32.25
N PRO A 147 -3.03 -18.47 -32.94
CA PRO A 147 -2.20 -19.14 -33.93
C PRO A 147 -2.04 -18.34 -35.24
N GLU A 148 -2.92 -17.39 -35.53
CA GLU A 148 -2.94 -16.67 -36.80
C GLU A 148 -2.59 -15.18 -36.67
N LYS A 149 -2.89 -14.56 -35.52
CA LYS A 149 -2.82 -13.10 -35.36
C LYS A 149 -2.01 -12.69 -34.14
N PRO A 150 -1.33 -11.54 -34.17
CA PRO A 150 -0.70 -10.99 -32.97
C PRO A 150 -1.77 -10.50 -31.99
N LEU A 151 -1.50 -10.70 -30.70
CA LEU A 151 -2.34 -10.27 -29.60
C LEU A 151 -2.28 -8.74 -29.52
N ALA A 152 -3.42 -8.08 -29.72
CA ALA A 152 -3.50 -6.63 -29.81
C ALA A 152 -4.16 -6.02 -28.57
N SER A 153 -3.56 -4.97 -28.02
CA SER A 153 -4.19 -4.04 -27.09
C SER A 153 -4.41 -2.71 -27.80
N VAL A 154 -5.66 -2.28 -27.91
CA VAL A 154 -6.05 -1.09 -28.66
C VAL A 154 -6.86 -0.16 -27.78
N LEU A 155 -6.37 1.07 -27.60
CA LEU A 155 -7.13 2.14 -26.98
C LEU A 155 -8.04 2.78 -28.04
N LYS A 156 -9.34 2.67 -27.82
CA LYS A 156 -10.38 3.29 -28.64
C LYS A 156 -10.81 4.62 -28.04
N LEU A 157 -10.99 5.61 -28.90
CA LEU A 157 -11.47 6.96 -28.57
C LEU A 157 -12.65 7.30 -29.46
N LYS A 158 -13.70 7.86 -28.88
CA LYS A 158 -14.80 8.47 -29.63
C LYS A 158 -15.22 9.78 -28.98
N ARG A 159 -15.82 10.67 -29.79
CA ARG A 159 -16.21 12.01 -29.32
C ARG A 159 -17.34 11.95 -28.29
N ASP A 160 -18.31 11.07 -28.53
CA ASP A 160 -19.51 10.85 -27.73
C ASP A 160 -20.08 9.45 -28.04
N GLU A 161 -21.25 9.11 -27.50
CA GLU A 161 -21.86 7.79 -27.68
C GLU A 161 -22.19 7.44 -29.14
N SER A 162 -22.56 8.43 -29.97
CA SER A 162 -23.05 8.29 -31.34
C SER A 162 -21.94 8.44 -32.39
N ALA A 163 -20.80 8.99 -32.00
CA ALA A 163 -19.67 9.22 -32.88
C ALA A 163 -18.91 7.94 -33.24
N GLU A 164 -18.24 7.97 -34.39
CA GLU A 164 -17.36 6.88 -34.84
C GLU A 164 -16.15 6.69 -33.92
N GLU A 165 -15.77 5.43 -33.75
CA GLU A 165 -14.62 5.02 -32.95
C GLU A 165 -13.31 5.18 -33.73
N LYS A 166 -12.32 5.79 -33.09
CA LYS A 166 -10.96 5.96 -33.61
C LYS A 166 -9.97 5.21 -32.75
N VAL A 167 -8.85 4.81 -33.35
CA VAL A 167 -7.72 4.25 -32.60
C VAL A 167 -6.88 5.41 -32.07
N ALA A 168 -6.74 5.49 -30.75
CA ALA A 168 -5.89 6.47 -30.09
C ALA A 168 -4.47 5.93 -29.86
N MET A 169 -4.36 4.67 -29.43
CA MET A 169 -3.09 3.97 -29.24
C MET A 169 -3.28 2.49 -29.56
N GLN A 170 -2.22 1.82 -30.01
CA GLN A 170 -2.24 0.37 -30.18
C GLN A 170 -0.84 -0.21 -30.00
N ALA A 171 -0.78 -1.42 -29.45
CA ALA A 171 0.44 -2.21 -29.40
C ALA A 171 0.10 -3.69 -29.48
N TYR A 172 1.12 -4.47 -29.83
CA TYR A 172 0.97 -5.87 -30.16
C TYR A 172 1.98 -6.69 -29.38
N CYS A 173 1.66 -7.96 -29.18
CA CYS A 173 2.66 -8.94 -28.89
C CYS A 173 2.26 -10.33 -29.39
N SER A 174 3.22 -11.25 -29.34
CA SER A 174 3.03 -12.61 -29.81
C SER A 174 3.45 -13.59 -28.73
N LEU A 175 2.71 -14.68 -28.63
CA LEU A 175 3.04 -15.84 -27.82
C LEU A 175 3.26 -17.01 -28.75
N ASP A 176 4.23 -17.87 -28.46
CA ASP A 176 4.50 -19.02 -29.30
C ASP A 176 3.45 -20.12 -29.03
N PRO A 177 2.62 -20.48 -30.01
CA PRO A 177 1.58 -21.50 -29.83
C PRO A 177 2.17 -22.91 -29.68
N SER A 178 3.44 -23.10 -30.05
CA SER A 178 4.13 -24.39 -30.10
C SER A 178 4.70 -24.86 -28.77
N GLY A 179 4.53 -24.11 -27.68
CA GLY A 179 5.10 -24.29 -26.32
C GLY A 179 5.57 -25.70 -25.93
N PHE A 180 6.69 -26.15 -26.51
CA PHE A 180 7.42 -27.35 -26.11
C PHE A 180 8.23 -26.99 -24.85
N GLY A 181 7.54 -26.90 -23.72
CA GLY A 181 8.14 -26.56 -22.43
C GLY A 181 7.08 -26.05 -21.46
N SER A 182 6.90 -26.73 -20.35
CA SER A 182 5.82 -26.63 -19.36
C SER A 182 5.77 -25.34 -18.53
N LYS A 183 5.91 -24.17 -19.14
CA LYS A 183 5.68 -22.87 -18.50
C LYS A 183 4.61 -22.10 -19.27
N SER A 184 3.53 -21.70 -18.58
CA SER A 184 2.51 -20.82 -19.11
C SER A 184 3.17 -19.54 -19.63
N GLN A 185 3.26 -19.38 -20.95
CA GLN A 185 3.83 -18.18 -21.52
C GLN A 185 2.83 -17.04 -21.34
N LEU A 186 3.28 -15.95 -20.73
CA LEU A 186 2.50 -14.73 -20.56
C LEU A 186 3.11 -13.65 -21.43
N CYS A 187 2.27 -12.86 -22.08
CA CYS A 187 2.71 -11.68 -22.80
C CYS A 187 2.00 -10.44 -22.27
N SER A 188 2.75 -9.39 -21.94
CA SER A 188 2.16 -8.12 -21.49
C SER A 188 2.41 -7.00 -22.48
N VAL A 189 1.35 -6.33 -22.91
CA VAL A 189 1.38 -5.15 -23.75
C VAL A 189 1.10 -3.94 -22.87
N SER A 190 1.99 -2.95 -22.87
CA SER A 190 1.80 -1.70 -22.13
C SER A 190 1.75 -0.50 -23.09
N LEU A 191 0.79 0.38 -22.87
CA LEU A 191 0.58 1.61 -23.62
C LEU A 191 0.59 2.80 -22.65
N GLY A 192 1.09 3.94 -23.09
CA GLY A 192 1.13 5.15 -22.31
C GLY A 192 1.43 6.36 -23.18
N GLU A 193 0.50 7.33 -23.23
CA GLU A 193 0.67 8.57 -23.99
C GLU A 193 -0.13 9.71 -23.36
N VAL A 194 0.30 10.94 -23.63
CA VAL A 194 -0.45 12.15 -23.29
C VAL A 194 -1.43 12.46 -24.43
N ILE A 195 -2.71 12.51 -24.11
CA ILE A 195 -3.78 12.76 -25.08
C ILE A 195 -4.61 13.95 -24.62
N SER A 196 -4.82 14.92 -25.52
CA SER A 196 -5.76 16.01 -25.30
C SER A 196 -7.20 15.50 -25.46
N LEU A 197 -8.00 15.65 -24.41
CA LEU A 197 -9.38 15.16 -24.37
C LEU A 197 -10.34 16.31 -24.06
N GLU A 198 -11.49 16.28 -24.71
CA GLU A 198 -12.58 17.20 -24.47
C GLU A 198 -13.65 16.58 -23.57
N ARG A 199 -14.41 17.42 -22.86
CA ARG A 199 -15.61 16.99 -22.15
C ARG A 199 -16.52 16.20 -23.11
N GLY A 200 -16.95 15.02 -22.67
CA GLY A 200 -17.80 14.11 -23.43
C GLY A 200 -17.03 13.02 -24.17
N ASN A 201 -15.72 13.18 -24.41
CA ASN A 201 -14.90 12.14 -25.03
C ASN A 201 -14.97 10.84 -24.24
N GLN A 202 -15.02 9.73 -24.96
CA GLN A 202 -15.08 8.39 -24.38
C GLN A 202 -13.88 7.54 -24.80
N LEU A 203 -13.30 6.86 -23.82
CA LEU A 203 -12.14 5.98 -23.99
C LEU A 203 -12.49 4.56 -23.56
N SER A 204 -12.05 3.56 -24.31
CA SER A 204 -12.22 2.15 -23.95
C SER A 204 -11.05 1.31 -24.44
N LEU A 205 -10.80 0.19 -23.75
CA LEU A 205 -9.73 -0.74 -24.10
C LEU A 205 -10.33 -1.94 -24.82
N TRP A 206 -9.83 -2.18 -26.03
CA TRP A 206 -10.27 -3.25 -26.92
C TRP A 206 -9.15 -4.26 -27.14
N VAL A 207 -9.52 -5.54 -27.17
CA VAL A 207 -8.64 -6.67 -27.51
C VAL A 207 -9.36 -7.56 -28.51
N GLN A 208 -8.59 -8.36 -29.25
CA GLN A 208 -9.14 -9.24 -30.29
C GLN A 208 -10.03 -10.35 -29.73
N ASP A 209 -9.55 -11.04 -28.69
CA ASP A 209 -10.32 -12.06 -27.98
C ASP A 209 -10.13 -11.93 -26.47
N LEU A 210 -11.25 -11.72 -25.77
CA LEU A 210 -11.28 -11.61 -24.31
C LEU A 210 -10.87 -12.92 -23.62
N SER A 211 -11.06 -14.07 -24.28
CA SER A 211 -10.71 -15.39 -23.72
C SER A 211 -9.21 -15.62 -23.52
N GLN A 212 -8.39 -14.79 -24.18
CA GLN A 212 -6.94 -14.83 -24.15
C GLN A 212 -6.35 -13.94 -23.04
N VAL A 213 -7.13 -13.01 -22.49
CA VAL A 213 -6.69 -12.05 -21.46
C VAL A 213 -6.54 -12.74 -20.11
N ASP A 214 -5.51 -12.34 -19.37
CA ASP A 214 -5.32 -12.68 -17.97
C ASP A 214 -6.09 -11.71 -17.07
N TYR A 215 -7.06 -12.27 -16.33
CA TYR A 215 -7.95 -11.57 -15.39
C TYR A 215 -7.48 -11.65 -13.94
N SER A 216 -6.27 -12.18 -13.70
CA SER A 216 -5.67 -12.14 -12.37
C SER A 216 -5.44 -10.70 -11.91
N GLU A 217 -5.44 -10.49 -10.59
CA GLU A 217 -5.29 -9.16 -10.03
C GLU A 217 -4.00 -8.51 -10.51
N LYS A 218 -4.12 -7.26 -10.97
CA LYS A 218 -2.99 -6.49 -11.51
C LYS A 218 -2.34 -7.13 -12.74
N ALA A 219 -2.93 -8.10 -13.44
CA ALA A 219 -2.44 -8.50 -14.77
C ALA A 219 -2.90 -7.50 -15.84
N THR A 220 -4.18 -7.13 -15.79
CA THR A 220 -4.77 -6.17 -16.73
C THR A 220 -5.24 -4.91 -16.00
N VAL A 221 -4.73 -3.75 -16.42
CA VAL A 221 -5.01 -2.45 -15.82
C VAL A 221 -5.23 -1.39 -16.90
N PHE A 222 -6.11 -0.44 -16.62
CA PHE A 222 -6.34 0.74 -17.45
C PHE A 222 -6.51 1.95 -16.55
N GLY A 223 -5.95 3.09 -16.93
CA GLY A 223 -6.10 4.29 -16.14
C GLY A 223 -5.78 5.55 -16.91
N MET A 224 -6.20 6.66 -16.31
CA MET A 224 -5.90 7.99 -16.82
C MET A 224 -5.89 9.00 -15.66
N TYR A 225 -5.13 10.07 -15.80
CA TYR A 225 -5.22 11.22 -14.92
C TYR A 225 -4.94 12.50 -15.69
N LYS A 226 -5.63 13.58 -15.31
CA LYS A 226 -5.39 14.91 -15.87
C LYS A 226 -4.04 15.43 -15.40
N LEU A 227 -3.29 16.07 -16.31
CA LEU A 227 -2.00 16.71 -16.06
C LEU A 227 -2.17 18.13 -15.52
#